data_AF-A0A557ZSK0-F1
#
_entry.id   AF-A0A557ZSK0-F1
#
_cell.length_a   1.000
_cell.length_b   1.000
_cell.length_c   1.000
_cell.angle_alpha   90.00
_cell.angle_beta   90.00
_cell.angle_gamma   90.00
#
_symmetry.space_group_name_H-M   'P 1'
#
loop_
_entity.id
_entity.type
_entity.pdbx_description
1 polymer ?
#
loop_
_entity_poly.entity_id
_entity_poly.type
_entity_poly.pdbx_seq_one_letter_code
_entity_poly.pdbx_strand_id
1 'polypeptide(L)'
;TTLTPLPVDCAIPVGSGRQVSVPRMYAARIYLVTDAKLDFFLNPGPALVHPSFLNSSDPNFGRNWSFAEFTFNDAQLFANISYVDFVGLPLGIALSTTSSGSQSVPGLPSGSASALAGELSAQGSNWSQLVQTSGGRPLRVLSAQHKADQFAGYLDGYIDQVWQKYATQPLTVDTQAVGAFTGRVAGDVLTFDNGESFTRPTTADVWSCDSGPFAIAQGASDARKAIIPRLAAALNRTTLLANANQPTGEDPAQFYRNAATNHYARIVHSKLPDNRGYAFPYDDVTPGPDFSGSVFAGDPAVLTVTVRGL
;
A
#
# COMPACT_ATOMS: atom_id res chain seq x y z
N THR A 1 -2.16 -8.99 -27.84
CA THR A 1 -0.99 -9.88 -27.78
C THR A 1 -1.46 -11.24 -27.33
N THR A 2 -1.00 -12.33 -27.94
CA THR A 2 -1.46 -13.68 -27.56
C THR A 2 -0.81 -14.09 -26.24
N LEU A 3 -1.61 -14.17 -25.17
CA LEU A 3 -1.18 -14.74 -23.90
C LEU A 3 -1.16 -16.27 -24.03
N THR A 4 -0.13 -16.91 -23.48
CA THR A 4 -0.05 -18.38 -23.42
C THR A 4 -0.16 -18.86 -21.98
N PRO A 5 -0.89 -19.95 -21.68
CA PRO A 5 -0.89 -20.54 -20.34
C PRO A 5 0.53 -20.93 -19.88
N LEU A 6 0.72 -21.10 -18.57
CA LEU A 6 1.93 -21.73 -18.07
C LEU A 6 2.10 -23.14 -18.66
N PRO A 7 3.33 -23.57 -19.01
CA PRO A 7 3.59 -24.89 -19.55
C PRO A 7 3.46 -26.01 -18.51
N VAL A 8 3.41 -25.66 -17.23
CA VAL A 8 3.30 -26.59 -16.09
C VAL A 8 2.29 -26.05 -15.07
N ASP A 9 1.60 -26.96 -14.39
CA ASP A 9 0.75 -26.61 -13.25
C ASP A 9 1.60 -26.38 -12.00
N CYS A 10 1.66 -25.13 -11.56
CA CYS A 10 2.42 -24.72 -10.37
C CYS A 10 1.58 -24.70 -9.09
N ALA A 11 0.30 -25.11 -9.12
CA ALA A 11 -0.57 -25.04 -7.96
C ALA A 11 -0.19 -26.08 -6.90
N ILE A 12 -0.09 -25.64 -5.65
CA ILE A 12 0.23 -26.49 -4.50
C ILE A 12 -1.00 -26.56 -3.58
N PRO A 13 -1.64 -27.73 -3.42
CA PRO A 13 -2.73 -27.88 -2.46
C PRO A 13 -2.23 -27.64 -1.02
N VAL A 14 -2.84 -26.69 -0.30
CA VAL A 14 -2.41 -26.31 1.06
C VAL A 14 -3.04 -27.17 2.14
N GLY A 15 -4.33 -27.52 2.01
CA GLY A 15 -5.05 -28.33 3.01
C GLY A 15 -5.03 -27.69 4.41
N SER A 16 -4.71 -28.48 5.43
CA SER A 16 -4.51 -28.00 6.81
C SER A 16 -3.16 -27.30 7.05
N GLY A 17 -2.29 -27.26 6.03
CA GLY A 17 -0.94 -26.71 6.11
C GLY A 17 0.01 -27.46 5.20
N ARG A 18 0.90 -26.72 4.53
CA ARG A 18 1.90 -27.29 3.63
C ARG A 18 3.20 -26.51 3.77
N GLN A 19 4.32 -27.23 3.90
CA GLN A 19 5.65 -26.65 3.85
C GLN A 19 6.29 -26.94 2.49
N VAL A 20 6.94 -25.93 1.92
CA VAL A 20 7.65 -26.01 0.63
C VAL A 20 9.01 -25.35 0.79
N SER A 21 10.01 -25.88 0.10
CA SER A 21 11.33 -25.24 0.00
C SER A 21 11.35 -24.36 -1.25
N VAL A 22 11.75 -23.11 -1.09
CA VAL A 22 11.93 -22.16 -2.20
C VAL A 22 13.41 -21.79 -2.32
N PRO A 23 13.93 -21.60 -3.55
CA PRO A 23 15.26 -21.04 -3.71
C PRO A 23 15.27 -19.57 -3.26
N ARG A 24 16.45 -18.95 -3.30
CA ARG A 24 16.55 -17.49 -3.27
C ARG A 24 15.80 -16.91 -4.46
N MET A 25 14.96 -15.91 -4.19
CA MET A 25 14.08 -15.28 -5.15
C MET A 25 13.96 -13.79 -4.81
N TYR A 26 13.97 -12.95 -5.83
CA TYR A 26 13.85 -11.50 -5.69
C TYR A 26 12.47 -11.07 -6.16
N ALA A 27 11.82 -10.17 -5.42
CA ALA A 27 10.50 -9.63 -5.74
C ALA A 27 9.45 -10.72 -6.06
N ALA A 28 9.42 -11.77 -5.23
CA ALA A 28 8.53 -12.92 -5.41
C ALA A 28 7.18 -12.70 -4.73
N ARG A 29 6.15 -13.41 -5.23
CA ARG A 29 4.79 -13.42 -4.68
C ARG A 29 4.36 -14.84 -4.35
N ILE A 30 3.76 -15.00 -3.18
CA ILE A 30 3.04 -16.20 -2.75
C ILE A 30 1.57 -15.91 -2.96
N TYR A 31 0.97 -16.44 -4.03
CA TYR A 31 -0.46 -16.28 -4.29
C TYR A 31 -1.26 -17.37 -3.58
N LEU A 32 -2.35 -16.98 -2.92
CA LEU A 32 -3.26 -17.88 -2.22
C LEU A 32 -4.68 -17.64 -2.73
N VAL A 33 -5.41 -18.73 -2.97
CA VAL A 33 -6.78 -18.73 -3.50
C VAL A 33 -7.62 -19.79 -2.79
N THR A 34 -8.89 -19.50 -2.55
CA THR A 34 -9.86 -20.49 -2.02
C THR A 34 -10.68 -21.10 -3.14
N ASP A 35 -11.17 -22.33 -2.92
CA ASP A 35 -12.19 -23.03 -3.73
C ASP A 35 -11.79 -23.40 -5.18
N ALA A 36 -10.70 -22.84 -5.72
CA ALA A 36 -10.21 -23.06 -7.07
C ALA A 36 -8.67 -22.89 -7.17
N LYS A 37 -8.11 -23.12 -8.36
CA LYS A 37 -6.74 -22.71 -8.72
C LYS A 37 -6.76 -21.30 -9.32
N LEU A 38 -5.60 -20.65 -9.41
CA LEU A 38 -5.41 -19.44 -10.24
C LEU A 38 -4.87 -19.82 -11.62
N ASP A 39 -5.30 -19.11 -12.65
CA ASP A 39 -4.81 -19.26 -14.02
C ASP A 39 -3.74 -18.20 -14.27
N PHE A 40 -2.52 -18.65 -14.54
CA PHE A 40 -1.39 -17.78 -14.88
C PHE A 40 -1.05 -17.90 -16.36
N PHE A 41 -0.55 -16.80 -16.92
CA PHE A 41 -0.17 -16.69 -18.32
C PHE A 41 1.24 -16.12 -18.48
N LEU A 42 1.80 -16.28 -19.67
CA LEU A 42 3.02 -15.63 -20.12
C LEU A 42 2.71 -14.64 -21.24
N ASN A 43 3.36 -13.48 -21.22
CA ASN A 43 3.39 -12.58 -22.37
C ASN A 43 4.44 -13.07 -23.41
N PRO A 44 4.48 -12.51 -24.63
CA PRO A 44 5.48 -12.90 -25.64
C PRO A 44 6.95 -12.65 -25.29
N GLY A 45 7.24 -12.02 -24.14
CA GLY A 45 8.58 -11.77 -23.58
C GLY A 45 8.95 -12.72 -22.45
N PRO A 46 8.55 -14.00 -22.56
CA PRO A 46 8.00 -14.90 -21.52
C PRO A 46 7.89 -14.39 -20.07
N ALA A 47 7.40 -13.17 -19.85
CA ALA A 47 7.19 -12.67 -18.50
C ALA A 47 5.85 -13.18 -17.95
N LEU A 48 5.85 -13.54 -16.66
CA LEU A 48 4.65 -13.93 -15.93
C LEU A 48 3.63 -12.79 -15.95
N VAL A 49 2.41 -13.09 -16.37
CA VAL A 49 1.25 -12.20 -16.25
C VAL A 49 0.57 -12.51 -14.93
N HIS A 50 0.60 -11.54 -14.02
CA HIS A 50 -0.08 -11.64 -12.74
C HIS A 50 -1.60 -11.53 -12.89
N PRO A 51 -2.39 -12.18 -12.02
CA PRO A 51 -3.84 -12.05 -12.01
C PRO A 51 -4.28 -10.59 -11.94
N SER A 52 -5.18 -10.18 -12.84
CA SER A 52 -5.73 -8.83 -12.82
C SER A 52 -7.00 -8.77 -11.97
N PHE A 53 -6.99 -7.93 -10.95
CA PHE A 53 -8.19 -7.56 -10.20
C PHE A 53 -8.92 -6.36 -10.80
N LEU A 54 -8.41 -5.76 -11.88
CA LEU A 54 -9.01 -4.59 -12.57
C LEU A 54 -9.71 -4.98 -13.86
N ASN A 55 -9.22 -6.01 -14.54
CA ASN A 55 -9.80 -6.49 -15.79
C ASN A 55 -10.91 -7.51 -15.50
N SER A 56 -12.16 -7.12 -15.71
CA SER A 56 -13.32 -8.00 -15.55
C SER A 56 -13.32 -9.25 -16.45
N SER A 57 -12.52 -9.24 -17.52
CA SER A 57 -12.34 -10.41 -18.41
C SER A 57 -11.19 -11.32 -17.99
N ASP A 58 -10.44 -10.99 -16.92
CA ASP A 58 -9.41 -11.89 -16.37
C ASP A 58 -10.09 -13.12 -15.76
N PRO A 59 -9.62 -14.35 -16.04
CA PRO A 59 -10.22 -15.57 -15.51
C PRO A 59 -10.16 -15.67 -13.98
N ASN A 60 -9.28 -14.91 -13.33
CA ASN A 60 -9.15 -14.85 -11.88
C ASN A 60 -9.95 -13.69 -11.25
N PHE A 61 -10.61 -12.85 -12.04
CA PHE A 61 -11.31 -11.67 -11.54
C PHE A 61 -12.36 -12.03 -10.47
N GLY A 62 -13.14 -13.09 -10.71
CA GLY A 62 -14.17 -13.55 -9.77
C GLY A 62 -13.67 -14.44 -8.63
N ARG A 63 -12.38 -14.78 -8.58
CA ARG A 63 -11.82 -15.72 -7.58
C ARG A 63 -11.41 -15.01 -6.29
N ASN A 64 -11.54 -15.69 -5.16
CA ASN A 64 -11.13 -15.17 -3.86
C ASN A 64 -9.66 -15.46 -3.60
N TRP A 65 -8.80 -14.49 -3.89
CA TRP A 65 -7.37 -14.60 -3.77
C TRP A 65 -6.73 -13.35 -3.17
N SER A 66 -5.51 -13.53 -2.67
CA SER A 66 -4.60 -12.47 -2.25
C SER A 66 -3.16 -12.97 -2.43
N PHE A 67 -2.19 -12.15 -2.08
CA PHE A 67 -0.78 -12.52 -2.13
C PHE A 67 0.01 -11.91 -0.98
N ALA A 68 1.07 -12.61 -0.59
CA ALA A 68 2.16 -12.04 0.20
C ALA A 68 3.38 -11.86 -0.69
N GLU A 69 4.21 -10.88 -0.39
CA GLU A 69 5.44 -10.58 -1.13
C GLU A 69 6.65 -11.00 -0.30
N PHE A 70 7.71 -11.46 -0.96
CA PHE A 70 8.99 -11.67 -0.30
C PHE A 70 10.18 -11.49 -1.23
N THR A 71 11.32 -11.16 -0.64
CA THR A 71 12.64 -11.27 -1.24
C THR A 71 13.51 -12.09 -0.32
N PHE A 72 14.09 -13.17 -0.83
CA PHE A 72 15.09 -13.98 -0.15
C PHE A 72 16.40 -13.95 -0.93
N ASN A 73 17.40 -13.29 -0.36
CA ASN A 73 18.70 -13.06 -0.99
C ASN A 73 19.86 -13.52 -0.08
N ASP A 74 21.09 -13.11 -0.39
CA ASP A 74 22.28 -13.47 0.40
C ASP A 74 22.32 -12.82 1.79
N ALA A 75 21.63 -11.69 1.98
CA ALA A 75 21.68 -10.91 3.20
C ALA A 75 20.50 -11.18 4.15
N GLN A 76 19.30 -11.41 3.61
CA GLN A 76 18.09 -11.58 4.40
C GLN A 76 16.93 -12.23 3.64
N LEU A 77 15.92 -12.66 4.40
CA LEU A 77 14.55 -12.72 3.92
C LEU A 77 13.80 -11.49 4.43
N PHE A 78 13.08 -10.82 3.54
CA PHE A 78 12.09 -9.77 3.84
C PHE A 78 10.76 -10.21 3.25
N ALA A 79 9.66 -10.10 4.01
CA ALA A 79 8.32 -10.43 3.55
C ALA A 79 7.28 -9.45 4.09
N ASN A 80 6.23 -9.19 3.30
CA ASN A 80 5.16 -8.27 3.66
C ASN A 80 3.81 -8.73 3.12
N ILE A 81 2.74 -8.26 3.77
CA ILE A 81 1.39 -8.22 3.21
C ILE A 81 1.09 -6.76 2.90
N SER A 82 0.43 -6.52 1.76
CA SER A 82 0.11 -5.17 1.30
C SER A 82 -1.37 -5.04 0.97
N TYR A 83 -1.94 -3.92 1.34
CA TYR A 83 -3.29 -3.47 0.96
C TYR A 83 -3.21 -2.24 0.05
N VAL A 84 -2.04 -1.96 -0.54
CA VAL A 84 -1.83 -0.87 -1.51
C VAL A 84 -2.75 -1.03 -2.70
N ASP A 85 -3.01 -2.27 -3.13
CA ASP A 85 -3.88 -2.56 -4.27
C ASP A 85 -5.32 -2.82 -3.84
N PHE A 86 -5.53 -3.76 -2.94
CA PHE A 86 -6.86 -4.13 -2.45
C PHE A 86 -6.79 -4.92 -1.14
N VAL A 87 -7.90 -4.93 -0.41
CA VAL A 87 -8.20 -5.92 0.62
C VAL A 87 -9.00 -7.06 0.00
N GLY A 88 -8.43 -8.27 0.00
CA GLY A 88 -9.07 -9.48 -0.53
C GLY A 88 -9.08 -10.59 0.53
N LEU A 89 -8.65 -11.79 0.14
CA LEU A 89 -8.46 -12.92 1.06
C LEU A 89 -7.51 -12.51 2.21
N PRO A 90 -7.95 -12.50 3.49
CA PRO A 90 -7.11 -12.03 4.58
C PRO A 90 -5.94 -12.99 4.86
N LEU A 91 -4.74 -12.42 4.96
CA LEU A 91 -3.49 -13.13 5.19
C LEU A 91 -2.83 -12.66 6.49
N GLY A 92 -2.04 -13.52 7.11
CA GLY A 92 -1.04 -13.17 8.12
C GLY A 92 0.31 -13.78 7.74
N ILE A 93 1.41 -13.21 8.24
CA ILE A 93 2.76 -13.75 8.05
C ILE A 93 3.49 -13.90 9.38
N ALA A 94 4.33 -14.92 9.49
CA ALA A 94 5.26 -15.09 10.60
C ALA A 94 6.60 -15.62 10.09
N LEU A 95 7.69 -15.09 10.64
CA LEU A 95 9.05 -15.51 10.32
C LEU A 95 9.70 -16.06 11.57
N SER A 96 10.03 -17.35 11.56
CA SER A 96 10.96 -17.94 12.54
C SER A 96 12.37 -17.91 11.98
N THR A 97 13.33 -17.77 12.88
CA THR A 97 14.75 -17.66 12.57
C THR A 97 15.55 -18.73 13.30
N THR A 98 16.80 -18.93 12.91
CA THR A 98 17.66 -19.91 13.58
C THR A 98 18.13 -19.46 14.96
N SER A 99 18.29 -18.15 15.17
CA SER A 99 18.80 -17.57 16.42
C SER A 99 18.22 -16.20 16.79
N SER A 100 17.71 -15.42 15.83
CA SER A 100 17.16 -14.07 16.07
C SER A 100 15.73 -14.01 16.65
N GLY A 101 15.13 -15.13 17.03
CA GLY A 101 13.75 -15.20 17.53
C GLY A 101 12.70 -15.33 16.43
N SER A 102 11.52 -14.74 16.63
CA SER A 102 10.42 -14.78 15.66
C SER A 102 9.70 -13.44 15.55
N GLN A 103 9.25 -13.13 14.35
CA GLN A 103 8.42 -11.95 14.04
C GLN A 103 7.09 -12.43 13.46
N SER A 104 6.03 -11.65 13.66
CA SER A 104 4.75 -11.91 13.01
C SER A 104 4.04 -10.63 12.69
N VAL A 105 3.21 -10.68 11.65
CA VAL A 105 2.24 -9.66 11.27
C VAL A 105 0.91 -10.40 11.15
N PRO A 106 -0.05 -10.12 12.04
CA PRO A 106 -1.31 -10.84 12.04
C PRO A 106 -2.09 -10.57 10.75
N GLY A 107 -2.02 -9.35 10.21
CA GLY A 107 -2.82 -8.90 9.08
C GLY A 107 -4.31 -8.79 9.42
N LEU A 108 -5.14 -8.57 8.41
CA LEU A 108 -6.58 -8.39 8.59
C LEU A 108 -7.25 -9.68 9.09
N PRO A 109 -8.21 -9.60 10.04
CA PRO A 109 -9.02 -10.73 10.46
C PRO A 109 -9.91 -11.31 9.34
N SER A 110 -10.52 -12.47 9.61
CA SER A 110 -11.59 -12.96 8.72
C SER A 110 -12.77 -11.98 8.71
N GLY A 111 -13.49 -11.93 7.59
CA GLY A 111 -14.63 -11.04 7.38
C GLY A 111 -14.27 -9.57 7.13
N SER A 112 -12.98 -9.20 7.13
CA SER A 112 -12.55 -7.81 6.93
C SER A 112 -13.02 -7.21 5.60
N ALA A 113 -13.00 -7.95 4.49
CA ALA A 113 -13.50 -7.42 3.21
C ALA A 113 -14.97 -6.96 3.30
N SER A 114 -15.82 -7.74 3.97
CA SER A 114 -17.23 -7.37 4.20
C SER A 114 -17.38 -6.20 5.16
N ALA A 115 -16.60 -6.17 6.24
CA ALA A 115 -16.62 -5.06 7.20
C ALA A 115 -16.18 -3.74 6.56
N LEU A 116 -15.08 -3.76 5.78
CA LEU A 116 -14.59 -2.61 5.03
C LEU A 116 -15.62 -2.15 3.99
N ALA A 117 -16.22 -3.07 3.25
CA ALA A 117 -17.27 -2.74 2.28
C ALA A 117 -18.46 -2.03 2.94
N GLY A 118 -18.88 -2.49 4.13
CA GLY A 118 -19.93 -1.84 4.91
C GLY A 118 -19.56 -0.41 5.33
N GLU A 119 -18.37 -0.20 5.88
CA GLU A 119 -17.92 1.13 6.31
C GLU A 119 -17.69 2.10 5.16
N LEU A 120 -17.12 1.64 4.04
CA LEU A 120 -16.96 2.46 2.84
C LEU A 120 -18.31 2.82 2.20
N SER A 121 -19.28 1.90 2.25
CA SER A 121 -20.64 2.21 1.80
C SER A 121 -21.29 3.27 2.69
N ALA A 122 -21.09 3.18 4.01
CA ALA A 122 -21.59 4.16 4.97
C ALA A 122 -20.88 5.53 4.88
N GLN A 123 -19.61 5.56 4.42
CA GLN A 123 -18.88 6.80 4.15
C GLN A 123 -19.55 7.65 3.05
N GLY A 124 -20.34 7.03 2.18
CA GLY A 124 -21.06 7.70 1.09
C GLY A 124 -20.18 8.08 -0.10
N SER A 125 -20.70 8.95 -0.97
CA SER A 125 -20.00 9.39 -2.18
C SER A 125 -19.50 8.21 -3.04
N ASN A 126 -18.29 8.31 -3.59
CA ASN A 126 -17.72 7.28 -4.47
C ASN A 126 -16.98 6.16 -3.72
N TRP A 127 -16.96 6.18 -2.39
CA TRP A 127 -16.29 5.15 -1.56
C TRP A 127 -16.90 3.76 -1.73
N SER A 128 -18.21 3.67 -1.93
CA SER A 128 -18.90 2.40 -2.23
C SER A 128 -18.44 1.75 -3.54
N GLN A 129 -17.93 2.53 -4.50
CA GLN A 129 -17.46 2.02 -5.79
C GLN A 129 -16.14 1.25 -5.70
N LEU A 130 -15.45 1.33 -4.56
CA LEU A 130 -14.24 0.56 -4.30
C LEU A 130 -14.55 -0.92 -4.02
N VAL A 131 -15.80 -1.26 -3.73
CA VAL A 131 -16.21 -2.63 -3.41
C VAL A 131 -16.46 -3.41 -4.69
N GLN A 132 -15.65 -4.45 -4.92
CA GLN A 132 -15.93 -5.46 -5.92
C GLN A 132 -16.70 -6.61 -5.30
N THR A 133 -17.79 -7.01 -5.95
CA THR A 133 -18.67 -8.09 -5.48
C THR A 133 -18.63 -9.30 -6.40
N SER A 134 -18.87 -10.48 -5.83
CA SER A 134 -19.08 -11.73 -6.56
C SER A 134 -20.17 -12.53 -5.85
N GLY A 135 -21.15 -13.05 -6.60
CA GLY A 135 -22.29 -13.76 -6.02
C GLY A 135 -23.09 -12.94 -4.99
N GLY A 136 -23.14 -11.61 -5.14
CA GLY A 136 -23.84 -10.70 -4.22
C GLY A 136 -23.12 -10.44 -2.89
N ARG A 137 -21.87 -10.86 -2.73
CA ARG A 137 -21.04 -10.61 -1.54
C ARG A 137 -19.79 -9.81 -1.90
N PRO A 138 -19.26 -8.97 -0.99
CA PRO A 138 -17.94 -8.35 -1.17
C PRO A 138 -16.87 -9.43 -1.39
N LEU A 139 -16.19 -9.36 -2.53
CA LEU A 139 -15.06 -10.22 -2.87
C LEU A 139 -13.74 -9.54 -2.52
N ARG A 140 -13.63 -8.25 -2.83
CA ARG A 140 -12.47 -7.42 -2.49
C ARG A 140 -12.87 -5.95 -2.42
N VAL A 141 -12.05 -5.18 -1.71
CA VAL A 141 -12.17 -3.73 -1.59
C VAL A 141 -10.90 -3.12 -2.17
N LEU A 142 -11.03 -2.40 -3.28
CA LEU A 142 -9.89 -1.77 -3.95
C LEU A 142 -9.41 -0.56 -3.17
N SER A 143 -8.11 -0.29 -3.20
CA SER A 143 -7.61 1.00 -2.76
C SER A 143 -8.07 2.11 -3.70
N ALA A 144 -8.14 3.33 -3.17
CA ALA A 144 -8.71 4.45 -3.88
C ALA A 144 -7.92 4.85 -5.15
N GLN A 145 -6.60 4.58 -5.20
CA GLN A 145 -5.77 4.86 -6.38
C GLN A 145 -6.26 4.14 -7.64
N HIS A 146 -6.83 2.95 -7.51
CA HIS A 146 -7.36 2.16 -8.64
C HIS A 146 -8.70 2.68 -9.19
N LYS A 147 -9.26 3.70 -8.54
CA LYS A 147 -10.48 4.42 -8.94
C LYS A 147 -10.30 5.93 -8.81
N ALA A 148 -9.08 6.44 -8.96
CA ALA A 148 -8.77 7.86 -8.76
C ALA A 148 -9.60 8.80 -9.65
N ASP A 149 -9.99 8.34 -10.84
CA ASP A 149 -10.89 9.02 -11.76
C ASP A 149 -12.27 9.33 -11.14
N GLN A 150 -12.75 8.46 -10.26
CA GLN A 150 -14.01 8.63 -9.54
C GLN A 150 -13.91 9.63 -8.40
N PHE A 151 -12.73 10.17 -8.09
CA PHE A 151 -12.53 11.10 -6.99
C PHE A 151 -11.79 12.36 -7.42
N ALA A 152 -11.92 12.74 -8.69
CA ALA A 152 -11.43 14.01 -9.18
C ALA A 152 -11.89 15.17 -8.28
N GLY A 153 -10.92 15.92 -7.75
CA GLY A 153 -11.13 17.06 -6.86
C GLY A 153 -11.56 16.74 -5.43
N TYR A 154 -11.62 15.47 -5.02
CA TYR A 154 -12.05 15.08 -3.68
C TYR A 154 -11.17 15.68 -2.56
N LEU A 155 -9.85 15.76 -2.76
CA LEU A 155 -8.91 16.37 -1.81
C LEU A 155 -8.61 17.85 -2.09
N ASP A 156 -9.21 18.48 -3.11
CA ASP A 156 -8.81 19.84 -3.53
C ASP A 156 -8.95 20.86 -2.40
N GLY A 157 -10.06 20.82 -1.65
CA GLY A 157 -10.27 21.75 -0.54
C GLY A 157 -9.23 21.59 0.59
N TYR A 158 -8.75 20.36 0.86
CA TYR A 158 -7.68 20.14 1.83
C TYR A 158 -6.33 20.64 1.30
N ILE A 159 -6.01 20.31 0.04
CA ILE A 159 -4.76 20.70 -0.61
C ILE A 159 -4.68 22.23 -0.72
N ASP A 160 -5.77 22.92 -1.04
CA ASP A 160 -5.82 24.39 -1.08
C ASP A 160 -5.47 25.01 0.26
N GLN A 161 -6.03 24.49 1.36
CA GLN A 161 -5.72 24.98 2.70
C GLN A 161 -4.24 24.76 3.06
N VAL A 162 -3.67 23.61 2.67
CA VAL A 162 -2.26 23.30 2.87
C VAL A 162 -1.38 24.30 2.11
N TRP A 163 -1.67 24.53 0.83
CA TRP A 163 -0.91 25.46 -0.01
C TRP A 163 -1.00 26.90 0.51
N GLN A 164 -2.18 27.34 0.94
CA GLN A 164 -2.38 28.65 1.55
C GLN A 164 -1.61 28.82 2.86
N LYS A 165 -1.65 27.82 3.75
CA LYS A 165 -0.90 27.83 5.02
C LYS A 165 0.59 28.04 4.75
N TYR A 166 1.16 27.25 3.85
CA TYR A 166 2.60 27.27 3.60
C TYR A 166 3.09 28.38 2.66
N ALA A 167 2.19 29.23 2.16
CA ALA A 167 2.58 30.51 1.56
C ALA A 167 3.15 31.47 2.62
N THR A 168 2.58 31.45 3.83
CA THR A 168 2.97 32.35 4.92
C THR A 168 3.79 31.69 6.02
N GLN A 169 3.78 30.35 6.09
CA GLN A 169 4.51 29.56 7.09
C GLN A 169 5.47 28.57 6.44
N PRO A 170 6.61 28.24 7.07
CA PRO A 170 7.47 27.18 6.57
C PRO A 170 6.84 25.79 6.79
N LEU A 171 7.09 24.87 5.85
CA LEU A 171 6.94 23.43 6.00
C LEU A 171 8.34 22.81 6.07
N THR A 172 8.66 22.09 7.13
CA THR A 172 9.91 21.33 7.24
C THR A 172 9.64 19.87 6.94
N VAL A 173 10.39 19.27 6.03
CA VAL A 173 10.38 17.83 5.76
C VAL A 173 11.71 17.24 6.22
N ASP A 174 11.71 16.52 7.33
CA ASP A 174 12.79 15.66 7.76
C ASP A 174 12.70 14.34 6.98
N THR A 175 13.66 14.12 6.09
CA THR A 175 13.70 12.91 5.27
C THR A 175 14.18 11.68 6.03
N GLN A 176 14.67 11.83 7.27
CA GLN A 176 15.24 10.77 8.11
C GLN A 176 16.38 9.99 7.42
N ALA A 177 16.98 10.57 6.36
CA ALA A 177 18.03 9.96 5.57
C ALA A 177 19.03 11.01 5.05
N VAL A 178 18.59 11.90 4.17
CA VAL A 178 19.46 12.88 3.49
C VAL A 178 19.55 14.20 4.26
N GLY A 179 18.58 14.47 5.14
CA GLY A 179 18.49 15.68 5.95
C GLY A 179 17.08 16.27 5.99
N ALA A 180 16.93 17.37 6.71
CA ALA A 180 15.70 18.14 6.75
C ALA A 180 15.76 19.31 5.77
N PHE A 181 14.65 19.55 5.07
CA PHE A 181 14.51 20.64 4.10
C PHE A 181 13.32 21.52 4.47
N THR A 182 13.49 22.83 4.40
CA THR A 182 12.42 23.78 4.70
C THR A 182 11.89 24.40 3.42
N GLY A 183 10.58 24.34 3.20
CA GLY A 183 9.92 24.85 2.01
C GLY A 183 8.81 25.84 2.30
N ARG A 184 8.51 26.65 1.28
CA ARG A 184 7.38 27.58 1.26
C ARG A 184 6.70 27.57 -0.10
N VAL A 185 5.41 27.89 -0.10
CA VAL A 185 4.64 28.03 -1.33
C VAL A 185 4.81 29.43 -1.88
N ALA A 186 5.15 29.54 -3.16
CA ALA A 186 5.14 30.78 -3.93
C ALA A 186 4.35 30.56 -5.22
N GLY A 187 3.30 31.34 -5.43
CA GLY A 187 2.31 31.01 -6.45
C GLY A 187 1.65 29.66 -6.13
N ASP A 188 1.78 28.69 -7.02
CA ASP A 188 1.22 27.33 -6.87
C ASP A 188 2.29 26.24 -6.66
N VAL A 189 3.52 26.66 -6.34
CA VAL A 189 4.68 25.77 -6.22
C VAL A 189 5.25 25.84 -4.81
N LEU A 190 5.34 24.68 -4.16
CA LEU A 190 6.10 24.48 -2.93
C LEU A 190 7.57 24.29 -3.30
N THR A 191 8.44 25.20 -2.87
CA THR A 191 9.89 25.13 -3.12
C THR A 191 10.63 25.02 -1.81
N PHE A 192 11.53 24.03 -1.72
CA PHE A 192 12.43 23.81 -0.59
C PHE A 192 13.73 24.59 -0.74
N ASP A 193 14.40 24.85 0.38
CA ASP A 193 15.68 25.56 0.49
C ASP A 193 16.83 24.95 -0.33
N ASN A 194 16.76 23.65 -0.63
CA ASN A 194 17.68 22.95 -1.52
C ASN A 194 17.34 23.11 -3.02
N GLY A 195 16.28 23.84 -3.37
CA GLY A 195 15.83 24.08 -4.74
C GLY A 195 14.84 23.04 -5.28
N GLU A 196 14.55 21.96 -4.56
CA GLU A 196 13.51 21.01 -4.96
C GLU A 196 12.13 21.67 -4.94
N SER A 197 11.33 21.39 -5.96
CA SER A 197 10.01 22.01 -6.13
C SER A 197 8.92 20.99 -6.46
N PHE A 198 7.72 21.31 -5.97
CA PHE A 198 6.52 20.48 -6.07
C PHE A 198 5.35 21.36 -6.43
N THR A 199 4.76 21.12 -7.61
CA THR A 199 3.48 21.74 -7.98
C THR A 199 2.36 21.22 -7.09
N ARG A 200 1.25 21.95 -7.02
CA ARG A 200 0.03 21.48 -6.35
C ARG A 200 -0.39 20.09 -6.88
N PRO A 201 -0.49 19.06 -6.03
CA PRO A 201 -0.93 17.72 -6.45
C PRO A 201 -2.44 17.71 -6.69
N THR A 202 -2.87 16.76 -7.52
CA THR A 202 -4.27 16.36 -7.64
C THR A 202 -4.61 15.25 -6.64
N THR A 203 -5.89 14.90 -6.51
CA THR A 203 -6.30 13.72 -5.71
C THR A 203 -5.64 12.43 -6.20
N ALA A 204 -5.50 12.26 -7.52
CA ALA A 204 -4.86 11.08 -8.11
C ALA A 204 -3.38 10.98 -7.74
N ASP A 205 -2.67 12.12 -7.73
CA ASP A 205 -1.26 12.17 -7.33
C ASP A 205 -1.07 11.77 -5.88
N VAL A 206 -1.94 12.26 -4.98
CA VAL A 206 -1.88 11.90 -3.56
C VAL A 206 -2.07 10.39 -3.37
N TRP A 207 -3.04 9.78 -4.03
CA TRP A 207 -3.36 8.37 -3.81
C TRP A 207 -2.37 7.41 -4.45
N SER A 208 -1.88 7.73 -5.65
CA SER A 208 -0.89 6.90 -6.35
C SER A 208 0.49 7.02 -5.73
N CYS A 209 0.80 8.18 -5.13
CA CYS A 209 2.13 8.55 -4.66
C CYS A 209 3.22 8.55 -5.77
N ASP A 210 2.83 8.46 -7.04
CA ASP A 210 3.76 8.19 -8.16
C ASP A 210 3.42 8.99 -9.44
N SER A 211 2.49 9.94 -9.36
CA SER A 211 2.14 10.82 -10.48
C SER A 211 2.30 12.30 -10.13
N GLY A 212 2.27 13.14 -11.17
CA GLY A 212 2.37 14.60 -11.02
C GLY A 212 3.63 15.00 -10.24
N PRO A 213 3.51 15.78 -9.14
CA PRO A 213 4.67 16.22 -8.36
C PRO A 213 5.38 15.08 -7.62
N PHE A 214 4.81 13.88 -7.55
CA PHE A 214 5.41 12.71 -6.88
C PHE A 214 6.03 11.71 -7.84
N ALA A 215 5.91 11.92 -9.15
CA ALA A 215 6.62 11.09 -10.14
C ALA A 215 8.14 11.24 -9.96
N ILE A 216 8.85 10.11 -9.87
CA ILE A 216 10.31 10.07 -9.77
C ILE A 216 10.89 9.93 -11.18
N ALA A 217 11.21 11.07 -11.79
CA ALA A 217 11.88 11.10 -13.09
C ALA A 217 13.29 10.49 -13.03
N GLN A 218 13.75 9.97 -14.17
CA GLN A 218 15.14 9.54 -14.32
C GLN A 218 16.08 10.72 -14.00
N GLY A 219 17.07 10.47 -13.13
CA GLY A 219 18.00 11.50 -12.68
C GLY A 219 17.48 12.40 -11.55
N ALA A 220 16.31 12.11 -10.97
CA ALA A 220 15.86 12.78 -9.75
C ALA A 220 16.94 12.77 -8.66
N SER A 221 17.09 13.90 -7.97
CA SER A 221 18.03 14.03 -6.86
C SER A 221 17.66 13.10 -5.70
N ASP A 222 18.63 12.75 -4.86
CA ASP A 222 18.36 11.93 -3.68
C ASP A 222 17.49 12.68 -2.67
N ALA A 223 17.60 14.00 -2.60
CA ALA A 223 16.70 14.83 -1.80
C ALA A 223 15.25 14.72 -2.28
N ARG A 224 15.00 14.80 -3.59
CA ARG A 224 13.66 14.63 -4.17
C ARG A 224 13.05 13.28 -3.81
N LYS A 225 13.81 12.20 -4.05
CA LYS A 225 13.40 10.83 -3.71
C LYS A 225 13.09 10.66 -2.24
N ALA A 226 13.79 11.40 -1.37
CA ALA A 226 13.61 11.32 0.07
C ALA A 226 12.48 12.20 0.61
N ILE A 227 12.17 13.33 -0.03
CA ILE A 227 11.05 14.24 0.31
C ILE A 227 9.69 13.65 -0.10
N ILE A 228 9.59 13.07 -1.30
CA ILE A 228 8.32 12.58 -1.88
C ILE A 228 7.54 11.68 -0.91
N PRO A 229 8.14 10.63 -0.29
CA PRO A 229 7.42 9.76 0.62
C PRO A 229 6.75 10.51 1.78
N ARG A 230 7.42 11.52 2.34
CA ARG A 230 6.93 12.27 3.49
C ARG A 230 5.75 13.16 3.13
N LEU A 231 5.85 13.87 2.01
CA LEU A 231 4.74 14.68 1.50
C LEU A 231 3.52 13.81 1.16
N ALA A 232 3.74 12.72 0.43
CA ALA A 232 2.67 11.81 0.03
C ALA A 232 1.98 11.15 1.24
N ALA A 233 2.74 10.70 2.24
CA ALA A 233 2.18 10.14 3.47
C ALA A 233 1.38 11.17 4.27
N ALA A 234 1.92 12.38 4.45
CA ALA A 234 1.24 13.46 5.17
C ALA A 234 -0.05 13.91 4.48
N LEU A 235 -0.11 13.89 3.15
CA LEU A 235 -1.32 14.18 2.37
C LEU A 235 -2.36 13.05 2.48
N ASN A 236 -1.94 11.79 2.38
CA ASN A 236 -2.85 10.64 2.57
C ASN A 236 -3.48 10.62 3.96
N ARG A 237 -2.67 10.91 5.00
CA ARG A 237 -3.10 10.98 6.41
C ARG A 237 -3.72 12.31 6.79
N THR A 238 -3.68 13.29 5.89
CA THR A 238 -4.21 14.65 6.07
C THR A 238 -3.65 15.39 7.29
N THR A 239 -2.34 15.31 7.52
CA THR A 239 -1.69 15.87 8.72
C THR A 239 -0.99 17.23 8.51
N LEU A 240 -0.72 17.64 7.26
CA LEU A 240 -0.02 18.90 6.95
C LEU A 240 -0.65 20.17 7.58
N LEU A 241 -1.98 20.22 7.68
CA LEU A 241 -2.63 21.34 8.37
C LEU A 241 -2.35 21.38 9.88
N ALA A 242 -2.23 20.22 10.52
CA ALA A 242 -2.00 20.11 11.95
C ALA A 242 -0.51 20.19 12.32
N ASN A 243 0.38 19.69 11.46
CA ASN A 243 1.81 19.58 11.74
C ASN A 243 2.66 20.12 10.59
N ALA A 244 3.48 21.14 10.89
CA ALA A 244 4.40 21.77 9.95
C ALA A 244 5.80 21.11 9.89
N ASN A 245 6.04 20.04 10.63
CA ASN A 245 7.31 19.31 10.65
C ASN A 245 7.03 17.84 10.30
N GLN A 246 7.31 17.42 9.07
CA GLN A 246 6.95 16.09 8.57
C GLN A 246 8.16 15.17 8.47
N PRO A 247 8.09 13.90 8.94
CA PRO A 247 7.05 13.32 9.78
C PRO A 247 7.28 13.61 11.28
N THR A 248 8.30 14.40 11.64
CA THR A 248 8.72 14.65 13.02
C THR A 248 7.60 15.22 13.89
N GLY A 249 7.25 14.51 14.96
CA GLY A 249 6.19 14.95 15.87
C GLY A 249 4.78 14.65 15.39
N GLU A 250 4.62 13.87 14.32
CA GLU A 250 3.32 13.27 13.99
C GLU A 250 2.80 12.42 15.15
N ASP A 251 1.50 12.56 15.42
CA ASP A 251 0.76 11.73 16.37
C ASP A 251 -0.17 10.82 15.56
N PRO A 252 0.04 9.48 15.55
CA PRO A 252 -0.85 8.56 14.85
C PRO A 252 -2.33 8.70 15.21
N ALA A 253 -2.67 9.22 16.40
CA ALA A 253 -4.06 9.48 16.77
C ALA A 253 -4.71 10.65 16.00
N GLN A 254 -3.90 11.51 15.37
CA GLN A 254 -4.33 12.61 14.49
C GLN A 254 -4.43 12.22 13.02
N PHE A 255 -4.00 11.02 12.64
CA PHE A 255 -4.14 10.56 11.26
C PHE A 255 -5.61 10.45 10.86
N TYR A 256 -5.90 10.87 9.63
CA TYR A 256 -7.22 10.74 9.01
C TYR A 256 -8.35 11.47 9.76
N ARG A 257 -8.02 12.57 10.47
CA ARG A 257 -9.01 13.40 11.19
C ARG A 257 -9.67 14.47 10.33
N ASN A 258 -9.14 14.78 9.16
CA ASN A 258 -9.82 15.68 8.23
C ASN A 258 -11.10 15.00 7.68
N ALA A 259 -12.14 15.80 7.44
CA ALA A 259 -13.39 15.31 6.87
C ALA A 259 -13.20 14.70 5.47
N ALA A 260 -12.31 15.27 4.66
CA ALA A 260 -11.85 14.69 3.40
C ALA A 260 -10.45 14.09 3.62
N THR A 261 -10.37 12.77 3.69
CA THR A 261 -9.09 12.03 3.87
C THR A 261 -9.10 10.73 3.07
N ASN A 262 -7.99 9.98 3.09
CA ASN A 262 -7.96 8.62 2.55
C ASN A 262 -8.76 7.66 3.47
N HIS A 263 -10.08 7.63 3.33
CA HIS A 263 -10.95 6.78 4.17
C HIS A 263 -10.70 5.28 3.93
N TYR A 264 -10.23 4.87 2.75
CA TYR A 264 -9.79 3.48 2.54
C TYR A 264 -8.69 3.12 3.55
N ALA A 265 -7.60 3.91 3.59
CA ALA A 265 -6.50 3.67 4.51
C ALA A 265 -6.94 3.75 5.98
N ARG A 266 -7.70 4.79 6.35
CA ARG A 266 -8.28 4.94 7.70
C ARG A 266 -9.03 3.69 8.16
N ILE A 267 -9.90 3.14 7.30
CA ILE A 267 -10.72 1.98 7.65
C ILE A 267 -9.84 0.72 7.70
N VAL A 268 -8.93 0.51 6.75
CA VAL A 268 -7.97 -0.62 6.77
C VAL A 268 -7.22 -0.66 8.11
N HIS A 269 -6.58 0.44 8.52
CA HIS A 269 -5.86 0.48 9.80
C HIS A 269 -6.77 0.22 11.00
N SER A 270 -8.01 0.73 10.99
CA SER A 270 -8.96 0.50 12.10
C SER A 270 -9.32 -0.99 12.30
N LYS A 271 -9.05 -1.85 11.31
CA LYS A 271 -9.32 -3.29 11.36
C LYS A 271 -8.06 -4.13 11.55
N LEU A 272 -6.88 -3.53 11.50
CA LEU A 272 -5.62 -4.23 11.75
C LEU A 272 -5.40 -4.36 13.26
N PRO A 273 -5.23 -5.58 13.81
CA PRO A 273 -5.11 -5.79 15.26
C PRO A 273 -3.94 -5.04 15.91
N ASP A 274 -2.91 -4.75 15.13
CA ASP A 274 -1.68 -4.10 15.55
C ASP A 274 -1.39 -2.83 14.74
N ASN A 275 -2.37 -2.34 13.97
CA ASN A 275 -2.26 -1.19 13.06
C ASN A 275 -1.18 -1.29 11.97
N ARG A 276 -0.57 -2.47 11.74
CA ARG A 276 0.51 -2.65 10.75
C ARG A 276 0.02 -3.27 9.45
N GLY A 277 0.28 -2.58 8.34
CA GLY A 277 0.01 -3.00 6.97
C GLY A 277 -0.10 -1.80 6.03
N TYR A 278 0.53 -1.87 4.86
CA TYR A 278 0.47 -0.79 3.87
C TYR A 278 -0.92 -0.62 3.29
N ALA A 279 -1.57 0.51 3.53
CA ALA A 279 -2.82 0.87 2.86
C ALA A 279 -2.61 1.85 1.68
N PHE A 280 -1.40 2.40 1.53
CA PHE A 280 -0.95 3.20 0.39
C PHE A 280 0.60 3.10 0.27
N PRO A 281 1.23 3.49 -0.86
CA PRO A 281 2.64 3.15 -1.15
C PRO A 281 3.70 3.60 -0.13
N TYR A 282 3.46 4.70 0.60
CA TYR A 282 4.41 5.28 1.56
C TYR A 282 3.89 5.26 3.00
N ASP A 283 3.11 4.24 3.35
CA ASP A 283 2.55 4.07 4.69
C ASP A 283 3.61 3.66 5.74
N ASP A 284 4.81 3.31 5.30
CA ASP A 284 6.01 3.08 6.11
C ASP A 284 6.62 4.37 6.67
N VAL A 285 6.29 5.54 6.10
CA VAL A 285 6.72 6.81 6.68
C VAL A 285 6.12 6.93 8.07
N THR A 286 6.95 7.10 9.10
CA THR A 286 6.51 7.09 10.50
C THR A 286 7.32 8.07 11.33
N PRO A 287 6.71 8.73 12.33
CA PRO A 287 7.45 9.46 13.38
C PRO A 287 8.18 8.51 14.35
N GLY A 288 7.89 7.20 14.32
CA GLY A 288 8.33 6.23 15.32
C GLY A 288 8.48 4.81 14.74
N PRO A 289 7.88 3.77 15.35
CA PRO A 289 8.04 2.40 14.87
C PRO A 289 7.36 2.17 13.51
N ASP A 290 7.82 1.14 12.81
CA ASP A 290 7.37 0.74 11.47
C ASP A 290 5.90 0.26 11.44
N PHE A 291 5.14 0.72 10.44
CA PHE A 291 3.75 0.34 10.16
C PHE A 291 3.58 -0.53 8.91
N SER A 292 4.66 -0.90 8.22
CA SER A 292 4.66 -1.58 6.91
C SER A 292 4.02 -2.98 6.89
N GLY A 293 3.79 -3.59 8.06
CA GLY A 293 3.28 -4.96 8.13
C GLY A 293 4.25 -5.98 7.52
N SER A 294 5.54 -5.80 7.78
CA SER A 294 6.62 -6.66 7.30
C SER A 294 7.27 -7.51 8.40
N VAL A 295 7.99 -8.55 7.96
CA VAL A 295 8.91 -9.36 8.77
C VAL A 295 10.22 -9.53 8.01
N PHE A 296 11.35 -9.51 8.71
CA PHE A 296 12.66 -9.72 8.08
C PHE A 296 13.70 -10.30 9.04
N ALA A 297 14.63 -11.07 8.49
CA ALA A 297 15.77 -11.59 9.23
C ALA A 297 16.93 -11.99 8.31
N GLY A 298 18.16 -11.86 8.81
CA GLY A 298 19.37 -12.36 8.15
C GLY A 298 19.58 -13.87 8.26
N ASP A 299 18.90 -14.52 9.22
CA ASP A 299 19.00 -15.95 9.50
C ASP A 299 17.64 -16.67 9.44
N PRO A 300 16.88 -16.52 8.33
CA PRO A 300 15.52 -17.03 8.23
C PRO A 300 15.49 -18.57 8.27
N ALA A 301 14.56 -19.13 9.04
CA ALA A 301 14.32 -20.57 9.09
C ALA A 301 13.01 -20.93 8.37
N VAL A 302 11.87 -20.35 8.76
CA VAL A 302 10.57 -20.61 8.14
C VAL A 302 9.76 -19.32 8.03
N LEU A 303 9.36 -18.96 6.81
CA LEU A 303 8.28 -18.01 6.56
C LEU A 303 6.95 -18.76 6.49
N THR A 304 6.05 -18.47 7.41
CA THR A 304 4.68 -18.98 7.45
C THR A 304 3.73 -17.93 6.89
N VAL A 305 2.90 -18.30 5.91
CA VAL A 305 1.77 -17.49 5.44
C VAL A 305 0.48 -18.17 5.86
N THR A 306 -0.33 -17.47 6.64
CA THR A 306 -1.60 -17.97 7.18
C THR A 306 -2.76 -17.37 6.41
N VAL A 307 -3.61 -18.22 5.83
CA VAL A 307 -4.91 -17.80 5.31
C VAL A 307 -5.89 -17.71 6.49
N ARG A 308 -6.45 -16.54 6.74
CA ARG A 308 -7.48 -16.34 7.78
C ARG A 308 -8.87 -16.47 7.16
N GLY A 309 -9.13 -17.65 6.60
CA GLY A 309 -10.43 -17.99 6.00
C GLY A 309 -11.44 -18.46 7.05
N LEU A 310 -12.70 -18.05 6.85
CA LEU A 310 -13.92 -18.25 7.66
C LEU A 310 -14.10 -17.26 8.81
#